data_AF-A0A0A2G406-F1
#
_entry.id   AF-A0A0A2G406-F1
#
_cell.length_a   1.000
_cell.length_b   1.000
_cell.length_c   1.000
_cell.angle_alpha   90.00
_cell.angle_beta   90.00
_cell.angle_gamma   90.00
#
_symmetry.space_group_name_H-M   'P 1'
#
loop_
_entity.id
_entity.type
_entity.pdbx_description
1 polymer ?
#
loop_
_entity_poly.entity_id
_entity_poly.type
_entity_poly.pdbx_seq_one_letter_code
_entity_poly.pdbx_strand_id
1 'polypeptide(L)' 'MNFFARIGKSIRDSYVELMHKVSWPTRKELTNSAVVVMVASVIIALFIFVVDTVFEAGMNLIYSWII' A
#
# COMPACT_ATOMS: atom_id res chain seq x y z
N MET A 1 -8.81 1.12 42.81
CA MET A 1 -7.45 0.69 42.38
C MET A 1 -7.44 -0.61 41.55
N ASN A 2 -8.38 -0.82 40.61
CA ASN A 2 -8.44 -2.06 39.79
C ASN A 2 -8.55 -1.79 38.27
N PHE A 3 -8.30 -0.55 37.82
CA PHE A 3 -8.43 -0.17 36.40
C PHE A 3 -7.18 -0.55 35.58
N PHE A 4 -5.98 -0.26 36.12
CA PHE A 4 -4.71 -0.61 35.48
C PHE A 4 -4.51 -2.13 35.33
N ALA A 5 -4.97 -2.93 36.30
CA ALA A 5 -4.91 -4.38 36.23
C ALA A 5 -5.83 -4.97 35.14
N ARG A 6 -6.97 -4.34 34.87
CA ARG A 6 -7.90 -4.73 33.80
C ARG A 6 -7.32 -4.45 32.41
N ILE A 7 -6.75 -3.27 32.19
CA ILE A 7 -6.13 -2.90 30.90
C ILE A 7 -4.93 -3.80 30.60
N GLY A 8 -4.07 -4.05 31.58
CA GLY A 8 -2.93 -4.96 31.41
C GLY A 8 -3.36 -6.38 31.02
N LYS A 9 -4.46 -6.88 31.62
CA LYS A 9 -5.04 -8.18 31.26
C LYS A 9 -5.64 -8.17 29.85
N SER A 10 -6.40 -7.13 29.48
CA SER A 10 -6.99 -7.01 28.14
C SER A 10 -5.95 -6.93 27.03
N ILE A 11 -4.85 -6.20 27.22
CA ILE A 11 -3.75 -6.14 26.23
C ILE A 11 -3.08 -7.51 26.09
N ARG A 12 -2.91 -8.24 27.20
CA ARG A 12 -2.34 -9.59 27.19
C ARG A 12 -3.25 -10.58 26.46
N ASP A 13 -4.55 -10.55 26.72
CA ASP A 13 -5.53 -11.42 26.07
C ASP A 13 -5.63 -11.11 24.56
N SER A 14 -5.62 -9.83 24.15
CA SER A 14 -5.57 -9.44 22.73
C SER A 14 -4.28 -9.85 22.02
N TYR A 15 -3.13 -9.83 22.70
CA TYR A 15 -1.86 -10.28 22.10
C TYR A 15 -1.86 -11.79 21.84
N VAL A 16 -2.37 -12.57 22.79
CA VAL A 16 -2.53 -14.03 22.64
C VAL A 16 -3.52 -14.34 21.51
N GLU A 17 -4.62 -13.60 21.40
CA GLU A 17 -5.60 -13.79 20.33
C GLU A 17 -5.02 -13.44 18.94
N LEU A 18 -4.30 -12.33 18.81
CA LEU A 18 -3.67 -11.91 17.56
C LEU A 18 -2.52 -12.83 17.11
N MET A 19 -1.82 -13.48 18.04
CA MET A 19 -0.72 -14.41 17.73
C MET A 19 -1.19 -15.85 17.49
N HIS A 20 -2.22 -16.32 18.20
CA HIS A 20 -2.66 -17.72 18.12
C HIS A 20 -3.89 -17.92 17.23
N LYS A 21 -4.67 -16.88 16.94
CA LYS A 21 -5.93 -16.98 16.18
C LYS A 21 -5.92 -16.23 14.85
N VAL A 22 -4.81 -15.55 14.53
CA VAL A 22 -4.60 -14.91 13.24
C VAL A 22 -3.44 -15.63 12.58
N SER A 23 -3.71 -16.20 11.42
CA SER A 23 -2.70 -16.78 10.54
C SER A 23 -1.79 -15.67 10.03
N TRP A 24 -0.81 -15.26 10.84
CA TRP A 24 0.26 -14.40 10.36
C TRP A 24 0.99 -15.17 9.26
N PRO A 25 0.94 -14.70 8.00
CA PRO A 25 1.61 -15.39 6.92
C PRO A 25 3.10 -15.44 7.21
N THR A 26 3.77 -16.50 6.77
CA THR A 26 5.20 -16.61 7.00
C THR A 26 5.93 -15.44 6.31
N ARG A 27 7.09 -15.02 6.83
CA ARG A 27 7.87 -13.90 6.25
C ARG A 27 8.06 -14.02 4.73
N LYS A 28 8.15 -15.26 4.21
CA LYS A 28 8.29 -15.56 2.78
C LYS A 28 7.03 -15.23 1.98
N GLU A 29 5.83 -15.51 2.50
CA GLU A 29 4.56 -15.20 1.84
C GLU A 29 4.27 -13.69 1.84
N LEU A 30 4.62 -13.01 2.94
CA LEU A 30 4.55 -11.55 3.04
C LEU A 30 5.42 -10.88 1.97
N THR A 31 6.64 -11.36 1.78
CA THR A 31 7.54 -10.86 0.73
C THR A 31 6.98 -11.17 -0.66
N ASN A 32 6.41 -12.34 -0.89
CA ASN A 32 5.82 -12.69 -2.18
C ASN A 32 4.68 -11.72 -2.56
N SER A 33 3.75 -11.46 -1.63
CA SER A 33 2.67 -10.48 -1.84
C SER A 33 3.21 -9.05 -2.03
N ALA A 34 4.26 -8.67 -1.29
CA ALA A 34 4.89 -7.36 -1.45
C ALA A 34 5.58 -7.19 -2.82
N VAL A 35 6.22 -8.24 -3.34
CA VAL A 35 6.85 -8.23 -4.66
C VAL A 35 5.81 -8.07 -5.76
N VAL A 36 4.66 -8.74 -5.66
CA VAL A 36 3.56 -8.55 -6.63
C VAL A 36 3.08 -7.10 -6.65
N VAL A 37 2.89 -6.48 -5.47
CA VAL A 37 2.47 -5.07 -5.36
C VAL A 37 3.54 -4.12 -5.91
N MET A 38 4.83 -4.40 -5.67
CA MET A 38 5.94 -3.63 -6.21
C MET A 38 5.99 -3.66 -7.74
N VAL A 39 5.73 -4.81 -8.36
CA VAL A 39 5.65 -4.91 -9.82
C VAL A 39 4.42 -4.15 -10.35
N ALA A 40 3.28 -4.27 -9.67
CA ALA A 40 2.07 -3.54 -10.04
C ALA A 40 2.26 -2.01 -10.01
N SER A 41 2.96 -1.47 -8.99
CA SER A 41 3.23 -0.03 -8.89
C SER A 41 4.15 0.48 -9.99
N VAL A 42 5.14 -0.31 -10.41
CA VAL A 42 6.02 0.02 -11.54
C VAL A 42 5.24 0.12 -12.85
N ILE A 43 4.30 -0.80 -13.09
CA ILE A 43 3.44 -0.76 -14.29
C ILE A 43 2.58 0.50 -14.29
N ILE A 44 1.98 0.85 -13.14
CA ILE A 44 1.16 2.07 -13.00
C ILE A 44 2.01 3.32 -13.22
N ALA A 45 3.23 3.38 -12.69
CA ALA A 45 4.14 4.51 -12.90
C ALA A 45 4.46 4.71 -14.38
N LEU A 46 4.70 3.62 -15.12
CA LEU A 46 4.98 3.67 -16.56
C LEU A 46 3.74 4.13 -17.35
N PHE A 47 2.54 3.70 -16.95
CA PHE A 47 1.30 4.17 -17.56
C PHE A 47 1.09 5.67 -17.36
N ILE A 48 1.28 6.18 -16.13
CA ILE A 48 1.18 7.62 -15.84
C ILE A 48 2.18 8.41 -16.69
N PHE A 49 3.43 7.94 -16.81
CA PHE A 49 4.44 8.59 -17.64
C PHE A 49 4.03 8.74 -19.11
N VAL A 50 3.39 7.70 -19.68
CA VAL A 50 2.87 7.77 -21.06
C VAL A 50 1.75 8.79 -21.16
N VAL A 51 0.80 8.76 -20.22
CA VAL A 51 -0.32 9.70 -20.20
C VAL A 51 0.19 11.14 -20.09
N ASP A 52 1.09 11.42 -19.16
CA ASP A 52 1.68 12.75 -18.96
C ASP A 52 2.36 13.26 -20.24
N THR A 53 3.12 12.40 -20.92
CA THR A 53 3.79 12.75 -22.19
C THR A 53 2.80 13.06 -23.32
N VAL A 54 1.72 12.27 -23.43
CA VAL A 54 0.67 12.48 -24.43
C VAL A 54 -0.08 13.78 -24.15
N PHE A 55 -0.39 14.07 -22.89
CA PHE A 55 -1.04 15.30 -22.49
C PHE A 55 -0.14 16.52 -22.77
N GLU A 56 1.14 16.45 -22.45
CA GLU A 56 2.09 17.52 -22.76
C GLU A 56 2.18 17.79 -24.27
N ALA A 57 2.31 16.73 -25.08
CA ALA A 57 2.33 16.86 -26.53
C ALA A 57 1.01 17.44 -27.08
N GLY A 58 -0.14 16.97 -26.58
CA GLY A 58 -1.45 17.48 -26.97
C GLY A 58 -1.66 18.96 -26.62
N MET A 59 -1.26 19.35 -25.40
CA MET A 59 -1.35 20.74 -24.93
C MET A 59 -0.43 21.66 -25.73
N ASN A 60 0.81 21.22 -26.01
CA ASN A 60 1.75 21.98 -26.84
C ASN A 60 1.22 22.21 -28.26
N LEU A 61 0.55 21.22 -28.86
CA LEU A 61 -0.09 21.37 -30.17
C LEU A 61 -1.22 22.39 -30.12
N ILE A 62 -2.07 22.34 -29.09
CA ILE A 62 -3.18 23.30 -28.93
C ILE A 62 -2.64 24.72 -28.71
N TYR A 63 -1.65 24.90 -27.83
CA TYR A 63 -1.03 26.20 -27.59
C TYR A 63 -0.35 26.75 -28.84
N SER A 64 0.35 25.91 -29.61
CA SER A 64 0.95 26.31 -30.89
C SER A 64 -0.08 26.63 -31.99
N TRP A 65 -1.34 26.19 -31.85
CA TRP A 65 -2.41 26.48 -32.81
C TRP A 65 -3.16 27.77 -32.46
N ILE A 66 -3.18 28.14 -31.17
CA ILE A 66 -3.87 29.30 -30.63
C ILE A 66 -3.02 30.57 -30.65
N ILE A 67 -1.70 30.42 -30.47
CA ILE A 67 -0.69 31.48 -30.58
C ILE A 67 -0.05 31.40 -31.96
#